data_AF-A0A1S9LZY3-F1
#
_entry.id   AF-A0A1S9LZY3-F1
#
_cell.length_a   1.000
_cell.length_b   1.000
_cell.length_c   1.000
_cell.angle_alpha   90.00
_cell.angle_beta   90.00
_cell.angle_gamma   90.00
#
_symmetry.space_group_name_H-M   'P 1'
#
loop_
_entity.id
_entity.type
_entity.pdbx_description
1 polymer ?
#
loop_
_entity_poly.entity_id
_entity_poly.type
_entity_poly.pdbx_seq_one_letter_code
_entity_poly.pdbx_strand_id
1 'polypeptide(L)'
;MNLSVLIYRFNFNYKIEHYLLNCDTLEQEVLKTFMKNRNQTFPLTNQSSITKKFLNLNILIKIKDDEVNSEHGIYLLNKNIFNLVIKNNKLKQIYLEIN
;
A
#
# COMPACT_ATOMS: atom_id res chain seq x y z
N MET A 1 -12.84 -20.68 -10.73
CA MET A 1 -12.91 -19.40 -9.98
C MET A 1 -14.23 -18.72 -10.34
N ASN A 2 -15.03 -18.28 -9.37
CA ASN A 2 -16.40 -17.78 -9.60
C ASN A 2 -16.38 -16.36 -10.24
N LEU A 3 -17.32 -16.06 -11.13
CA LEU A 3 -17.45 -14.78 -11.84
C LEU A 3 -17.59 -13.59 -10.86
N SER A 4 -18.30 -13.78 -9.75
CA SER A 4 -18.45 -12.77 -8.70
C SER A 4 -17.10 -12.36 -8.08
N VAL A 5 -16.21 -13.32 -7.89
CA VAL A 5 -14.85 -13.09 -7.35
C VAL A 5 -14.00 -12.31 -8.35
N LEU A 6 -14.16 -12.57 -9.64
CA LEU A 6 -13.46 -11.84 -10.71
C LEU A 6 -13.89 -10.37 -10.75
N ILE A 7 -15.20 -10.11 -10.75
CA ILE A 7 -15.76 -8.75 -10.77
C ILE A 7 -15.32 -7.97 -9.52
N TYR A 8 -15.38 -8.60 -8.35
CA TYR A 8 -14.90 -7.99 -7.11
C TYR A 8 -13.42 -7.60 -7.19
N ARG A 9 -12.55 -8.52 -7.64
CA ARG A 9 -11.11 -8.25 -7.78
C ARG A 9 -10.83 -7.14 -8.78
N PHE A 10 -11.56 -7.09 -9.89
CA PHE A 10 -11.42 -6.03 -10.88
C PHE A 10 -11.77 -4.67 -10.29
N ASN A 11 -12.93 -4.56 -9.63
CA ASN A 11 -13.36 -3.31 -9.00
C ASN A 11 -12.42 -2.85 -7.89
N PHE A 12 -11.90 -3.81 -7.09
CA PHE A 12 -10.89 -3.52 -6.09
C PHE A 12 -9.61 -2.98 -6.72
N ASN A 13 -9.04 -3.67 -7.72
CA ASN A 13 -7.82 -3.23 -8.38
C ASN A 13 -7.99 -1.86 -9.04
N TYR A 14 -9.10 -1.62 -9.74
CA TYR A 14 -9.40 -0.33 -10.35
C TYR A 14 -9.45 0.80 -9.31
N LYS A 15 -10.14 0.56 -8.17
CA LYS A 15 -10.21 1.53 -7.07
C LYS A 15 -8.82 1.85 -6.52
N ILE A 16 -7.98 0.83 -6.32
CA ILE A 16 -6.63 1.02 -5.80
C ILE A 16 -5.71 1.69 -6.81
N GLU A 17 -5.75 1.30 -8.09
CA GLU A 17 -4.99 1.97 -9.15
C GLU A 17 -5.34 3.46 -9.21
N HIS A 18 -6.63 3.78 -9.23
CA HIS A 18 -7.09 5.16 -9.23
C HIS A 18 -6.60 5.92 -7.99
N TYR A 19 -6.62 5.28 -6.82
CA TYR A 19 -6.07 5.88 -5.60
C TYR A 19 -4.57 6.16 -5.72
N LEU A 20 -3.78 5.16 -6.13
CA LEU A 20 -2.32 5.27 -6.23
C LEU A 20 -1.88 6.31 -7.26
N LEU A 21 -2.66 6.51 -8.32
CA LEU A 21 -2.40 7.55 -9.33
C LEU A 21 -2.67 8.98 -8.82
N ASN A 22 -3.47 9.12 -7.77
CA ASN A 22 -3.90 10.40 -7.21
C ASN A 22 -3.41 10.62 -5.77
N CYS A 23 -2.48 9.80 -5.27
CA CYS A 23 -1.85 10.01 -3.98
C CYS A 23 -1.16 11.38 -3.95
N ASP A 24 -1.26 12.09 -2.83
CA ASP A 24 -0.49 13.31 -2.64
C ASP A 24 1.02 13.02 -2.51
N THR A 25 1.85 14.07 -2.50
CA THR A 25 3.31 13.92 -2.45
C THR A 25 3.77 13.14 -1.21
N LEU A 26 3.15 13.37 -0.05
CA LEU A 26 3.56 12.71 1.19
C LEU A 26 3.17 11.23 1.17
N GLU A 27 1.95 10.91 0.74
CA GLU A 27 1.48 9.54 0.54
C GLU A 27 2.37 8.77 -0.44
N GLN A 28 2.78 9.43 -1.52
CA GLN A 28 3.70 8.84 -2.51
C GLN A 28 5.07 8.51 -1.90
N GLU A 29 5.68 9.42 -1.15
CA GLU A 29 7.00 9.20 -0.54
C GLU A 29 6.97 8.08 0.52
N VAL A 30 5.91 8.03 1.33
CA VAL A 30 5.70 6.91 2.26
C VAL A 30 5.61 5.60 1.47
N LEU A 31 4.79 5.54 0.42
CA LEU A 31 4.65 4.32 -0.38
C LEU A 31 5.93 3.92 -1.11
N LYS A 32 6.69 4.86 -1.67
CA LYS A 32 8.00 4.59 -2.28
C LYS A 32 8.94 3.89 -1.30
N THR A 33 8.96 4.32 -0.04
CA THR A 33 9.76 3.70 1.02
C THR A 33 9.39 2.23 1.22
N PHE A 34 8.09 1.92 1.27
CA PHE A 34 7.60 0.54 1.33
C PHE A 34 7.90 -0.26 0.06
N MET A 35 7.77 0.35 -1.12
CA MET A 35 7.98 -0.32 -2.41
C MET A 35 9.45 -0.73 -2.61
N LYS A 36 10.39 0.17 -2.25
CA LYS A 36 11.83 -0.09 -2.28
C LYS A 36 12.23 -1.22 -1.33
N ASN A 37 11.54 -1.31 -0.20
CA ASN A 37 11.82 -2.27 0.87
C ASN A 37 10.66 -3.28 1.04
N ARG A 38 10.11 -3.80 -0.05
CA ARG A 38 8.81 -4.54 -0.08
C ARG A 38 8.64 -5.69 0.92
N ASN A 39 9.73 -6.27 1.40
CA ASN A 39 9.72 -7.41 2.34
C ASN A 39 10.02 -6.99 3.79
N GLN A 40 10.34 -5.71 4.02
CA GLN A 40 10.63 -5.17 5.34
C GLN A 40 9.37 -4.61 5.98
N THR A 41 9.34 -4.67 7.30
CA THR A 41 8.28 -4.06 8.10
C THR A 41 8.74 -2.72 8.64
N PHE A 42 7.79 -1.81 8.86
CA PHE A 42 8.05 -0.48 9.36
C PHE A 42 7.14 -0.16 10.54
N PRO A 43 7.67 0.46 11.62
CA PRO A 43 6.84 1.04 12.65
C PRO A 43 6.18 2.31 12.10
N LEU A 44 4.85 2.40 12.19
CA LEU A 44 4.10 3.63 11.90
C LEU A 44 3.17 3.93 13.06
N THR A 45 2.94 5.22 13.32
CA THR A 45 1.90 5.62 14.29
C THR A 45 0.52 5.17 13.81
N ASN A 46 -0.24 4.54 14.70
CA ASN A 46 -1.63 4.15 14.48
C ASN A 46 -2.56 5.37 14.32
N GLN A 47 -2.12 6.55 14.78
CA GLN A 47 -2.95 7.75 14.81
C GLN A 47 -2.93 8.55 13.50
N SER A 48 -1.85 8.41 12.70
CA SER A 48 -1.70 9.12 11.43
C SER A 48 -2.84 8.83 10.45
N SER A 49 -3.32 9.89 9.80
CA SER A 49 -4.35 9.80 8.76
C SER A 49 -3.90 8.92 7.60
N ILE A 50 -2.62 8.99 7.20
CA ILE A 50 -2.04 8.18 6.12
C ILE A 50 -2.05 6.70 6.50
N THR A 51 -1.60 6.35 7.71
CA THR A 51 -1.60 4.96 8.18
C THR A 51 -3.01 4.37 8.16
N LYS A 52 -3.98 5.10 8.73
CA LYS A 52 -5.40 4.68 8.74
C LYS A 52 -5.95 4.50 7.32
N LYS A 53 -5.65 5.43 6.42
CA LYS A 53 -6.10 5.41 5.03
C LYS A 53 -5.52 4.21 4.28
N PHE A 54 -4.23 3.95 4.43
CA PHE A 54 -3.57 2.80 3.81
C PHE A 54 -4.09 1.46 4.36
N LEU A 55 -4.42 1.38 5.65
CA LEU A 55 -5.07 0.19 6.21
C LEU A 55 -6.47 -0.01 5.65
N ASN A 56 -7.30 1.03 5.61
CA ASN A 56 -8.66 0.97 5.09
C ASN A 56 -8.70 0.55 3.60
N LEU A 57 -7.67 0.89 2.84
CA LEU A 57 -7.52 0.50 1.44
C LEU A 57 -6.81 -0.85 1.25
N ASN A 58 -6.45 -1.55 2.33
CA ASN A 58 -5.62 -2.77 2.30
C ASN A 58 -4.29 -2.58 1.56
N ILE A 59 -3.74 -1.36 1.61
CA ILE A 59 -2.44 -1.03 1.03
C ILE A 59 -1.31 -1.53 1.92
N LEU A 60 -1.43 -1.26 3.21
CA LEU A 60 -0.56 -1.82 4.25
C LEU A 60 -1.32 -2.87 5.05
N ILE A 61 -0.59 -3.84 5.57
CA ILE A 61 -1.08 -4.88 6.47
C ILE A 61 -0.39 -4.68 7.81
N LYS A 62 -1.19 -4.54 8.88
CA LYS A 62 -0.67 -4.55 10.25
C LYS A 62 -0.30 -5.99 10.62
N ILE A 63 0.95 -6.19 11.04
CA ILE A 63 1.48 -7.50 11.44
C ILE A 63 1.32 -7.70 12.95
N LYS A 64 1.68 -6.66 13.73
CA LYS A 64 1.55 -6.65 15.19
C LYS A 64 1.55 -5.22 15.73
N ASP A 65 1.25 -5.05 17.00
CA ASP A 65 1.54 -3.83 17.74
C ASP A 65 3.05 -3.71 17.99
N ASP A 66 3.53 -2.47 18.13
CA ASP A 66 4.91 -2.22 18.52
C ASP A 66 5.05 -2.37 20.04
N GLU A 67 5.97 -3.24 20.47
CA GLU A 67 6.22 -3.56 21.87
C GLU A 67 6.94 -2.42 22.61
N VAL A 68 7.62 -1.53 21.89
CA VAL A 68 8.38 -0.41 22.45
C VAL A 68 7.53 0.86 22.52
N ASN A 69 6.63 1.07 21.55
CA ASN A 69 5.76 2.23 21.49
C ASN A 69 4.31 1.82 21.20
N SER A 70 3.46 1.88 22.22
CA SER A 70 2.05 1.47 22.14
C SER A 70 1.21 2.31 21.15
N GLU A 71 1.68 3.50 20.76
CA GLU A 71 1.02 4.30 19.73
C GLU A 71 1.33 3.82 18.31
N HIS A 72 2.28 2.90 18.15
CA HIS A 72 2.76 2.41 16.86
C HIS A 72 2.31 0.98 16.59
N GLY A 73 2.20 0.65 15.31
CA GLY A 73 2.04 -0.70 14.80
C GLY A 73 3.18 -1.04 13.86
N ILE A 74 3.44 -2.33 13.68
CA ILE A 74 4.40 -2.83 12.71
C ILE A 74 3.65 -3.21 11.43
N TYR A 75 3.99 -2.56 10.32
CA TYR A 75 3.26 -2.67 9.06
C TYR A 75 4.14 -3.20 7.92
N LEU A 76 3.49 -3.91 6.98
CA LEU A 76 4.10 -4.42 5.76
C LEU A 76 3.28 -4.00 4.54
N LEU A 77 3.94 -3.84 3.39
CA LEU A 77 3.25 -3.64 2.12
C LEU A 77 2.45 -4.89 1.71
N ASN A 78 1.19 -4.71 1.31
CA ASN A 78 0.42 -5.79 0.73
C ASN A 78 1.01 -6.20 -0.64
N LYS A 79 1.37 -7.48 -0.79
CA LYS A 79 1.95 -8.04 -2.02
C LYS A 79 1.10 -7.80 -3.26
N ASN A 80 -0.23 -7.78 -3.13
CA ASN A 80 -1.12 -7.51 -4.25
C ASN A 80 -0.97 -6.08 -4.79
N ILE A 81 -0.65 -5.14 -3.92
CA ILE A 81 -0.43 -3.74 -4.30
C ILE A 81 0.90 -3.58 -5.00
N PHE A 82 1.94 -4.23 -4.50
CA PHE A 82 3.22 -4.30 -5.22
C PHE A 82 3.02 -4.90 -6.63
N ASN A 83 2.29 -6.01 -6.73
CA ASN A 83 1.98 -6.66 -8.01
C ASN A 83 1.15 -5.78 -8.96
N LEU A 84 0.30 -4.92 -8.42
CA LEU A 84 -0.50 -3.97 -9.18
C LEU A 84 0.38 -2.83 -9.70
N VAL A 85 1.29 -2.30 -8.87
CA VAL A 85 2.26 -1.26 -9.27
C VAL A 85 3.19 -1.75 -10.39
N ILE A 86 3.74 -2.96 -10.29
CA ILE A 86 4.66 -3.48 -11.33
C ILE A 86 3.96 -3.74 -12.67
N LYS A 87 2.63 -3.97 -12.67
CA LYS A 87 1.84 -4.25 -13.87
C LYS A 87 1.40 -2.98 -14.60
N ASN A 88 1.32 -1.85 -13.91
CA ASN A 88 0.88 -0.59 -14.48
C ASN A 88 2.10 0.33 -14.71
N ASN A 89 2.41 0.61 -15.97
CA ASN A 89 3.61 1.38 -16.35
C ASN A 89 3.67 2.76 -15.69
N LYS A 90 2.54 3.46 -15.55
CA LYS A 90 2.49 4.78 -14.93
C LYS A 90 2.79 4.70 -13.43
N LEU A 91 2.20 3.73 -12.74
CA LEU A 91 2.49 3.49 -11.32
C LEU A 91 3.94 3.05 -11.11
N LYS A 92 4.46 2.19 -12.00
CA LYS A 92 5.85 1.75 -11.97
C LYS A 92 6.82 2.94 -12.02
N GLN A 93 6.56 3.91 -12.89
CA GLN A 93 7.36 5.14 -12.97
C GLN A 93 7.27 5.99 -11.70
N ILE A 94 6.08 6.15 -11.14
CA ILE A 94 5.87 6.95 -9.91
C ILE A 94 6.58 6.33 -8.71
N TYR A 95 6.46 5.01 -8.52
CA TYR A 95 6.79 4.37 -7.24
C TYR A 95 8.09 3.57 -7.23
N LEU A 96 8.61 3.16 -8.40
CA LEU A 96 9.81 2.31 -8.49
C LEU A 96 11.02 3.02 -9.11
N GLU A 97 10.89 4.28 -9.56
CA GLU A 97 11.98 5.06 -10.16
C GLU A 97 12.69 4.33 -11.31
N ILE A 98 11.96 3.46 -12.03
CA ILE A 98 12.49 2.73 -13.18
C ILE A 98 12.36 3.66 -14.39
N ASN A 99 13.49 4.30 -14.73
CA ASN A 99 13.72 4.91 -16.04
C ASN A 99 13.86 3.82 -17.12
#